data_AF-A0A973M9K2-F1
#
_entry.id   AF-A0A973M9K2-F1
#
_cell.length_a   1.000
_cell.length_b   1.000
_cell.length_c   1.000
_cell.angle_alpha   90.00
_cell.angle_beta   90.00
_cell.angle_gamma   90.00
#
_symmetry.space_group_name_H-M   'P 1'
#
loop_
_entity.id
_entity.type
_entity.pdbx_description
1 polymer ?
#
loop_
_entity_poly.entity_id
_entity_poly.type
_entity_poly.pdbx_seq_one_letter_code
_entity_poly.pdbx_strand_id
1 'polypeptide(L)'
;MATRAPKRELAPDWRDALRESVRRFLVRSWGALLVALSLAGAIALATHNPNDPSLSTAAGGPPTNWLGSFGAYSSDEMLLLFGLGAALFLPVVAIA
;
A
#
# COMPACT_ATOMS: atom_id res chain seq x y z
N MET A 1 26.10 -16.18 -54.76
CA MET A 1 25.18 -15.44 -53.86
C MET A 1 24.50 -16.44 -52.94
N ALA A 2 24.93 -16.55 -51.69
CA ALA A 2 24.31 -17.43 -50.71
C ALA A 2 23.23 -16.63 -49.95
N THR A 3 21.96 -16.90 -50.23
CA THR A 3 20.82 -16.35 -49.48
C THR A 3 20.85 -16.91 -48.07
N ARG A 4 21.20 -16.09 -47.08
CA ARG A 4 21.07 -16.46 -45.67
C ARG A 4 19.60 -16.71 -45.38
N ALA A 5 19.27 -17.91 -44.90
CA ALA A 5 17.94 -18.24 -44.42
C ALA A 5 17.50 -17.20 -43.36
N PRO A 6 16.25 -16.69 -43.42
CA PRO A 6 15.76 -15.78 -42.40
C PRO A 6 15.86 -16.51 -41.06
N LYS A 7 16.61 -15.94 -40.11
CA LYS A 7 16.54 -16.36 -38.72
C LYS A 7 15.08 -16.25 -38.34
N ARG A 8 14.42 -17.41 -38.25
CA ARG A 8 13.12 -17.59 -37.61
C ARG A 8 13.12 -16.67 -36.41
N GLU A 9 12.27 -15.64 -36.41
CA GLU A 9 12.07 -14.80 -35.24
C GLU A 9 11.77 -15.76 -34.09
N LEU A 10 12.77 -15.97 -33.22
CA LEU A 10 12.61 -16.86 -32.08
C LEU A 10 11.46 -16.27 -31.29
N ALA A 11 10.35 -17.01 -31.20
CA ALA A 11 9.29 -16.70 -30.27
C ALA A 11 9.92 -16.38 -28.90
N PRO A 12 9.37 -15.40 -28.15
CA PRO A 12 9.92 -15.03 -26.85
C PRO A 12 10.14 -16.30 -26.03
N ASP A 13 11.34 -16.45 -25.46
CA ASP A 13 11.62 -17.58 -24.58
C ASP A 13 10.52 -17.57 -23.50
N TRP A 14 9.94 -18.72 -23.20
CA TRP A 14 8.83 -18.81 -22.25
C TRP A 14 9.22 -18.23 -20.88
N ARG A 15 10.52 -18.21 -20.59
CA ARG A 15 11.14 -17.54 -19.43
C ARG A 15 11.00 -16.03 -19.48
N ASP A 16 11.18 -15.42 -20.64
CA ASP A 16 11.02 -13.97 -20.84
C ASP A 16 9.55 -13.58 -20.74
N ALA A 17 8.66 -14.37 -21.35
CA ALA A 17 7.22 -14.19 -21.21
C ALA A 17 6.77 -14.31 -19.74
N LEU A 18 7.26 -15.33 -19.02
CA LEU A 18 6.98 -15.50 -17.58
C LEU A 18 7.51 -14.33 -16.74
N ARG A 19 8.75 -13.90 -16.97
CA ARG A 19 9.37 -12.78 -16.26
C ARG A 19 8.56 -11.49 -16.44
N GLU A 20 8.11 -11.22 -17.66
CA GLU A 20 7.30 -10.03 -17.96
C GLU A 20 5.91 -10.12 -17.30
N SER A 21 5.26 -11.29 -17.34
CA SER A 21 4.00 -11.51 -16.64
C SER A 21 4.12 -11.33 -15.12
N VAL A 22 5.17 -11.89 -14.50
CA VAL A 22 5.42 -11.72 -13.06
C VAL A 22 5.70 -10.26 -12.72
N ARG A 23 6.53 -9.58 -13.52
CA ARG A 23 6.81 -8.15 -13.33
C ARG A 23 5.52 -7.31 -13.38
N ARG A 24 4.65 -7.55 -14.37
CA ARG A 24 3.37 -6.84 -14.50
C ARG A 24 2.44 -7.13 -13.33
N PHE A 25 2.38 -8.38 -12.87
CA PHE A 25 1.59 -8.74 -11.71
C PHE A 25 2.11 -8.02 -10.46
N LEU A 26 3.40 -8.07 -10.17
CA LEU A 26 4.01 -7.41 -9.03
C LEU A 26 3.75 -5.91 -9.02
N VAL A 27 3.93 -5.22 -10.16
CA VAL A 27 3.67 -3.77 -10.26
C VAL A 27 2.19 -3.46 -10.01
N ARG A 28 1.26 -4.26 -10.56
CA ARG A 28 -0.18 -4.07 -10.35
C ARG A 28 -0.59 -4.34 -8.90
N SER A 29 -0.10 -5.43 -8.32
CA SER A 29 -0.35 -5.78 -6.93
C SER A 29 0.23 -4.75 -5.96
N TRP A 30 1.40 -4.20 -6.29
CA TRP A 30 2.01 -3.12 -5.51
C TRP A 30 1.13 -1.87 -5.51
N GLY A 31 0.70 -1.41 -6.69
CA GLY A 31 -0.23 -0.27 -6.78
C GLY A 31 -1.55 -0.52 -6.03
N ALA A 32 -2.12 -1.71 -6.16
CA ALA A 32 -3.34 -2.07 -5.43
C ALA A 32 -3.12 -2.07 -3.90
N LEU A 33 -1.98 -2.57 -3.44
CA LEU A 33 -1.60 -2.55 -2.03
C LEU A 33 -1.47 -1.12 -1.51
N LEU A 34 -0.81 -0.24 -2.26
CA LEU A 34 -0.62 1.16 -1.88
C LEU A 34 -1.96 1.91 -1.77
N VAL A 35 -2.87 1.70 -2.71
CA VAL A 35 -4.24 2.25 -2.63
C VAL A 35 -4.96 1.71 -1.39
N ALA A 36 -4.87 0.40 -1.12
CA ALA A 36 -5.49 -0.20 0.06
C ALA A 36 -4.91 0.36 1.37
N LEU A 37 -3.60 0.56 1.45
CA LEU A 37 -2.93 1.17 2.61
C LEU A 37 -3.36 2.63 2.80
N SER A 38 -3.47 3.40 1.72
CA SER A 38 -3.98 4.78 1.78
C SER A 38 -5.42 4.82 2.28
N LEU A 39 -6.30 3.96 1.79
CA LEU A 39 -7.69 3.87 2.27
C LEU A 39 -7.75 3.43 3.74
N ALA A 40 -6.93 2.45 4.14
CA ALA A 40 -6.85 2.02 5.53
C ALA A 40 -6.39 3.17 6.45
N GLY A 41 -5.36 3.92 6.05
CA GLY A 41 -4.90 5.10 6.77
C GLY A 41 -5.97 6.19 6.86
N ALA A 42 -6.73 6.41 5.78
CA ALA A 42 -7.83 7.36 5.75
C ALA A 42 -8.94 6.98 6.75
N ILE A 43 -9.33 5.70 6.77
CA ILE A 43 -10.33 5.17 7.71
C ILE A 43 -9.81 5.28 9.14
N ALA A 44 -8.54 4.91 9.39
CA ALA A 44 -7.94 4.99 10.70
C ALA A 44 -7.95 6.43 11.24
N LEU A 45 -7.53 7.41 10.44
CA LEU A 45 -7.55 8.83 10.82
C LEU A 45 -8.98 9.38 10.98
N ALA A 46 -9.88 9.05 10.07
CA ALA A 46 -11.27 9.53 10.12
C ALA A 46 -12.04 8.98 11.33
N THR A 47 -11.67 7.79 11.80
CA THR A 47 -12.29 7.12 12.96
C THR A 47 -11.40 7.16 14.21
N HIS A 48 -10.41 8.07 14.23
CA HIS A 48 -9.55 8.26 15.39
C HIS A 48 -10.36 8.75 16.60
N ASN A 49 -10.11 8.12 17.76
CA ASN A 49 -10.71 8.50 19.03
C ASN A 49 -9.60 8.69 20.06
N PRO A 50 -9.43 9.89 20.66
CA PRO A 50 -8.41 10.15 21.66
C PRO A 50 -8.54 9.33 22.96
N ASN A 51 -9.66 8.63 23.16
CA ASN A 51 -9.85 7.74 24.30
C ASN A 51 -9.61 6.26 23.98
N ASP A 52 -9.24 5.93 22.73
CA ASP A 52 -8.84 4.57 22.38
C ASP A 52 -7.47 4.24 23.01
N PRO A 53 -7.21 2.96 23.34
CA PRO A 53 -5.88 2.54 23.76
C PRO A 53 -4.86 2.79 22.65
N SER A 54 -3.79 3.51 22.98
CA SER A 54 -2.75 3.91 22.03
C SER A 54 -1.40 4.12 22.72
N LEU A 55 -0.39 4.61 21.99
CA LEU A 55 0.90 4.93 22.59
C LEU A 55 0.84 6.18 23.48
N SER A 56 0.02 7.16 23.09
CA SER A 56 -0.18 8.38 23.87
C SER A 56 -1.20 8.23 25.00
N THR A 57 -2.08 7.22 24.91
CA THR A 57 -3.26 7.09 25.78
C THR A 57 -3.35 5.70 26.42
N ALA A 58 -3.20 5.67 27.75
CA ALA A 58 -3.42 4.49 28.57
C ALA A 58 -4.92 4.31 28.88
N ALA A 59 -5.69 3.81 27.91
CA ALA A 59 -7.11 3.47 28.08
C ALA A 59 -7.32 1.98 28.38
N GLY A 60 -8.33 1.67 29.21
CA GLY A 60 -8.61 0.33 29.73
C GLY A 60 -9.75 -0.44 29.04
N GLY A 61 -10.01 -0.19 27.74
CA GLY A 61 -11.14 -0.78 27.01
C GLY A 61 -10.80 -1.19 25.57
N PRO A 62 -11.73 -1.85 24.85
CA PRO A 62 -11.51 -2.18 23.44
C PRO A 62 -11.46 -0.90 22.58
N PRO A 63 -10.63 -0.86 21.52
CA PRO A 63 -10.57 0.29 20.63
C PRO A 63 -11.87 0.46 19.83
N THR A 64 -12.22 1.71 19.56
CA THR A 64 -13.41 2.08 18.78
C THR A 64 -13.09 2.39 17.32
N ASN A 65 -11.81 2.57 16.98
CA ASN A 65 -11.34 2.68 15.61
C ASN A 65 -11.82 1.49 14.75
N TRP A 66 -12.25 1.76 13.52
CA TRP A 66 -12.84 0.73 12.66
C TRP A 66 -11.83 -0.34 12.21
N LEU A 67 -10.53 -0.03 12.24
CA LEU A 67 -9.46 -1.01 12.01
C LEU A 67 -8.95 -1.66 13.31
N GLY A 68 -9.69 -1.49 14.41
CA GLY A 68 -9.35 -2.03 15.73
C GLY A 68 -8.08 -1.42 16.29
N SER A 69 -7.32 -2.22 17.05
CA SER A 69 -6.11 -1.74 17.73
C SER A 69 -5.07 -1.19 16.75
N PHE A 70 -4.90 -1.84 15.58
CA PHE A 70 -3.93 -1.35 14.61
C PHE A 70 -4.25 0.07 14.13
N GLY A 71 -5.52 0.35 13.80
CA GLY A 71 -5.95 1.69 13.40
C GLY A 71 -5.83 2.72 14.52
N ALA A 72 -6.18 2.35 15.76
CA ALA A 72 -6.05 3.22 16.91
C ALA A 72 -4.60 3.67 17.13
N TYR A 73 -3.65 2.72 17.11
CA TYR A 73 -2.23 3.03 17.29
C TYR A 73 -1.63 3.79 16.10
N SER A 74 -1.90 3.37 14.86
CA SER A 74 -1.35 4.05 13.68
C SER A 74 -1.88 5.48 13.53
N SER A 75 -3.18 5.71 13.75
CA SER A 75 -3.75 7.05 13.68
C SER A 75 -3.23 7.97 14.79
N ASP A 76 -3.05 7.44 16.00
CA ASP A 76 -2.45 8.17 17.12
C ASP A 76 -1.01 8.58 16.82
N GLU A 77 -0.16 7.67 16.36
CA GLU A 77 1.23 7.98 15.98
C GLU A 77 1.31 9.01 14.84
N MET A 78 0.47 8.85 13.82
CA MET A 78 0.42 9.79 12.69
C MET A 78 0.04 11.20 13.15
N LEU A 79 -0.99 11.32 13.99
CA LEU A 79 -1.44 12.60 14.52
C LEU A 79 -0.43 13.18 15.52
N LEU A 80 0.23 12.34 16.31
CA LEU A 80 1.26 12.77 17.26
C LEU A 80 2.48 13.36 16.54
N LEU A 81 2.96 12.71 15.48
CA LEU A 81 4.16 13.11 14.76
C LEU A 81 3.92 14.26 13.77
N PHE A 82 2.77 14.26 13.09
CA PHE A 82 2.51 15.15 11.96
C PHE A 82 1.26 16.02 12.12
N GLY A 83 0.47 15.84 13.18
CA GLY A 83 -0.80 16.51 13.37
C GLY A 83 -1.77 16.25 12.21
N LEU A 84 -2.59 17.24 11.89
CA LEU A 84 -3.50 17.18 10.74
C LEU A 84 -2.78 17.02 9.40
N GLY A 85 -1.48 17.38 9.33
CA GLY A 85 -0.65 17.17 8.15
C GLY A 85 -0.49 15.70 7.76
N ALA A 86 -0.73 14.77 8.69
CA ALA A 86 -0.73 13.34 8.42
C ALA A 86 -1.65 12.91 7.26
N ALA A 87 -2.77 13.61 7.08
CA ALA A 87 -3.72 13.32 6.01
C ALA A 87 -3.12 13.53 4.60
N LEU A 88 -2.08 14.36 4.46
CA LEU A 88 -1.41 14.61 3.18
C LEU A 88 -0.59 13.42 2.68
N PHE A 89 -0.21 12.48 3.55
CA PHE A 89 0.46 11.25 3.13
C PHE A 89 -0.48 10.32 2.37
N LEU A 90 -1.79 10.39 2.60
CA LEU A 90 -2.77 9.50 1.96
C LEU A 90 -2.73 9.57 0.43
N PRO A 91 -2.87 10.75 -0.22
CA PRO A 91 -2.77 10.83 -1.68
C PRO A 91 -1.37 10.50 -2.19
N VAL A 92 -0.31 10.82 -1.44
CA VAL A 92 1.08 10.50 -1.83
C VAL A 92 1.30 9.00 -1.89
N VAL A 93 0.87 8.27 -0.85
CA VAL A 93 0.95 6.80 -0.80
C VAL A 93 0.08 6.18 -1.90
N ALA A 94 -1.12 6.73 -2.17
CA ALA A 94 -2.02 6.16 -3.17
C ALA A 94 -1.49 6.20 -4.61
N ILE A 95 -0.57 7.12 -4.92
CA ILE A 95 -0.05 7.33 -6.29
C ILE A 95 1.44 7.00 -6.46
N ALA A 96 2.12 6.56 -5.39
CA ALA A 96 3.53 6.17 -5.41
C ALA A 96 3.78 4.90 -6.25
#